data_AF-A0A3S4ICD2-F1
#
_entry.id   AF-A0A3S4ICD2-F1
#
_cell.length_a   1.000
_cell.length_b   1.000
_cell.length_c   1.000
_cell.angle_alpha   90.00
_cell.angle_beta   90.00
_cell.angle_gamma   90.00
#
_symmetry.space_group_name_H-M   'P 1'
#
loop_
_entity.id
_entity.type
_entity.pdbx_description
1 polymer ?
#
loop_
_entity_poly.entity_id
_entity_poly.type
_entity_poly.pdbx_seq_one_letter_code
_entity_poly.pdbx_strand_id
1 'polypeptide(L)'
;MLTPHCGKMAFPAAIVSYDMNAWHSEGNGTTSDTAYVGLRYGLNMGPWRLRSRGSLNWNKDTGSEYNNQDVYLQRDITALKAQMVIGDSYTRGDAFDSFSLSGIRMYNDDRMLPMGSSNYAPVIRGVANSNAKVTVMQSGNKIYETTVPPGAFEINDLSTTGYGNDLLVTVEEADGSKRSFTVPFSSVTQMLRPGATRWDIGVGELNDDSLHDKPQVGYAQFLLWPEQHLYRLYRRAIYRYEFLCWVIRSGNEHRYWRIRL
;
A
#
# COMPACT_ATOMS: atom_id res chain seq x y z
N MET A 1 14.90 24.85 15.18
CA MET A 1 16.01 24.03 14.64
C MET A 1 15.99 22.71 15.41
N LEU A 2 15.37 21.65 14.87
CA LEU A 2 15.33 20.34 15.55
C LEU A 2 16.61 19.58 15.19
N THR A 3 17.52 19.45 16.15
CA THR A 3 18.73 18.64 16.03
C THR A 3 18.38 17.16 15.84
N PRO A 4 18.88 16.46 14.80
CA PRO A 4 18.49 15.07 14.49
C PRO A 4 19.12 14.00 15.42
N HIS A 5 19.78 14.40 16.51
CA HIS A 5 20.74 13.54 17.20
C HIS A 5 20.13 12.54 18.20
N CYS A 6 18.80 12.52 18.37
CA CYS A 6 18.18 11.54 19.26
C CYS A 6 16.98 10.88 18.57
N GLY A 7 17.27 9.93 17.68
CA GLY A 7 16.29 8.89 17.37
C GLY A 7 16.03 8.11 18.65
N LYS A 8 14.95 8.45 19.38
CA LYS A 8 14.57 7.74 20.60
C LYS A 8 14.43 6.25 20.24
N MET A 9 15.29 5.41 20.81
CA MET A 9 15.13 3.97 20.71
C MET A 9 13.78 3.59 21.31
N ALA A 10 13.00 2.81 20.58
CA ALA A 10 11.70 2.38 21.06
C ALA A 10 11.92 1.38 22.20
N PHE A 11 11.22 1.60 23.32
CA PHE A 11 11.11 0.58 24.36
C PHE A 11 10.46 -0.67 23.77
N PRO A 12 10.86 -1.88 24.21
CA PRO A 12 10.19 -3.11 23.85
C PRO A 12 8.68 -2.99 24.08
N ALA A 13 7.90 -3.06 23.02
CA ALA A 13 6.46 -2.89 23.09
C ALA A 13 5.76 -3.76 22.04
N ALA A 14 4.69 -4.43 22.45
CA ALA A 14 3.80 -5.15 21.57
C ALA A 14 2.52 -4.34 21.37
N ILE A 15 2.02 -4.32 20.14
CA ILE A 15 0.78 -3.66 19.75
C ILE A 15 -0.06 -4.68 19.01
N VAL A 16 -1.32 -4.79 19.39
CA VAL A 16 -2.33 -5.57 18.68
C VAL A 16 -3.55 -4.66 18.53
N SER A 17 -4.06 -4.57 17.31
CA SER A 17 -5.32 -3.91 16.99
C SER A 17 -6.17 -4.86 16.18
N TYR A 18 -7.46 -4.89 16.47
CA TYR A 18 -8.42 -5.69 15.73
C TYR A 18 -9.63 -4.83 15.37
N ASP A 19 -10.23 -5.16 14.26
CA ASP A 19 -11.52 -4.64 13.82
C ASP A 19 -12.38 -5.83 13.42
N MET A 20 -13.67 -5.79 13.76
CA MET A 20 -14.58 -6.90 13.50
C MET A 20 -15.92 -6.38 13.01
N ASN A 21 -16.48 -7.07 12.02
CA ASN A 21 -17.80 -6.78 11.47
C ASN A 21 -18.55 -8.09 11.24
N ALA A 22 -19.85 -8.09 11.50
CA ALA A 22 -20.75 -9.18 11.19
C ALA A 22 -21.97 -8.60 10.47
N TRP A 23 -22.35 -9.25 9.38
CA TRP A 23 -23.43 -8.83 8.51
C TRP A 23 -24.37 -9.99 8.25
N HIS A 24 -25.65 -9.73 8.46
CA HIS A 24 -26.77 -10.61 8.15
C HIS A 24 -27.70 -9.86 7.22
N SER A 25 -28.05 -10.48 6.09
CA SER A 25 -29.09 -9.98 5.19
C SER A 25 -30.01 -11.13 4.77
N GLU A 26 -31.30 -10.81 4.69
CA GLU A 26 -32.33 -11.71 4.19
C GLU A 26 -33.15 -10.97 3.13
N GLY A 27 -33.18 -11.51 1.91
CA GLY A 27 -33.89 -10.91 0.78
C GLY A 27 -34.19 -11.93 -0.31
N ASN A 28 -35.39 -11.88 -0.90
CA ASN A 28 -35.86 -12.77 -1.97
C ASN A 28 -35.65 -14.28 -1.72
N GLY A 29 -35.75 -14.73 -0.46
CA GLY A 29 -35.57 -16.14 -0.08
C GLY A 29 -34.11 -16.60 0.04
N THR A 30 -33.15 -15.68 -0.10
CA THR A 30 -31.72 -15.90 0.12
C THR A 30 -31.28 -15.24 1.42
N THR A 31 -30.54 -15.97 2.25
CA THR A 31 -29.92 -15.46 3.49
C THR A 31 -28.40 -15.38 3.29
N SER A 32 -27.81 -14.23 3.57
CA SER A 32 -26.37 -13.97 3.49
C SER A 32 -25.85 -13.64 4.88
N ASP A 33 -25.02 -14.53 5.42
CA ASP A 33 -24.34 -14.34 6.70
C ASP A 33 -22.83 -14.25 6.44
N THR A 34 -22.22 -13.13 6.82
CA THR A 34 -20.79 -12.89 6.66
C THR A 34 -20.20 -12.29 7.93
N ALA A 35 -18.96 -12.64 8.24
CA ALA A 35 -18.19 -12.03 9.31
C ALA A 35 -16.77 -11.72 8.83
N TYR A 36 -16.21 -10.63 9.32
CA TYR A 36 -14.87 -10.15 9.01
C TYR A 36 -14.15 -9.80 10.29
N VAL A 37 -12.88 -10.19 10.38
CA VAL A 37 -11.97 -9.76 11.44
C VAL A 37 -10.66 -9.31 10.82
N GLY A 38 -10.38 -8.00 10.85
CA GLY A 38 -9.07 -7.45 10.54
C GLY A 38 -8.16 -7.54 11.76
N LEU A 39 -6.95 -8.09 11.58
CA LEU A 39 -5.95 -8.21 12.63
C LEU A 39 -4.67 -7.49 12.23
N ARG A 40 -4.13 -6.69 13.14
CA ARG A 40 -2.83 -6.04 12.96
C ARG A 40 -2.02 -6.18 14.22
N TYR A 41 -0.80 -6.67 14.07
CA TYR A 41 0.11 -6.88 15.18
C TYR A 41 1.47 -6.28 14.86
N GLY A 42 2.16 -5.86 15.91
CA GLY A 42 3.49 -5.33 15.78
C GLY A 42 4.30 -5.40 17.05
N LEU A 43 5.60 -5.58 16.88
CA LEU A 43 6.58 -5.60 17.95
C LEU A 43 7.62 -4.54 17.66
N ASN A 44 7.84 -3.64 18.61
CA ASN A 44 8.95 -2.69 18.55
C ASN A 44 10.02 -3.15 19.52
N MET A 45 11.26 -3.24 19.08
CA MET A 45 12.40 -3.56 19.94
C MET A 45 13.62 -2.78 19.46
N GLY A 46 14.01 -1.75 20.22
CA GLY A 46 15.11 -0.87 19.85
C GLY A 46 14.84 -0.16 18.52
N PRO A 47 15.70 -0.30 17.48
CA PRO A 47 15.49 0.31 16.18
C PRO A 47 14.61 -0.53 15.23
N TRP A 48 14.27 -1.75 15.61
CA TRP A 48 13.52 -2.70 14.79
C TRP A 48 12.04 -2.66 15.12
N ARG A 49 11.22 -2.70 14.07
CA ARG A 49 9.76 -2.76 14.19
C ARG A 49 9.26 -3.86 13.28
N LEU A 50 8.74 -4.92 13.88
CA LEU A 50 8.00 -5.96 13.17
C LEU A 50 6.55 -5.49 13.03
N ARG A 51 5.99 -5.63 11.84
CA ARG A 51 4.59 -5.34 11.54
C ARG A 51 4.03 -6.46 10.72
N SER A 52 2.77 -6.78 10.97
CA SER A 52 2.03 -7.69 10.13
C SER A 52 0.54 -7.47 10.23
N ARG A 53 -0.13 -7.78 9.13
CA ARG A 53 -1.57 -7.61 8.94
C ARG A 53 -2.14 -8.86 8.31
N GLY A 54 -3.34 -9.22 8.75
CA GLY A 54 -4.13 -10.29 8.15
C GLY A 54 -5.62 -10.03 8.33
N SER A 55 -6.43 -10.80 7.62
CA SER A 55 -7.88 -10.78 7.80
C SER A 55 -8.45 -12.19 7.81
N LEU A 56 -9.41 -12.41 8.70
CA LEU A 56 -10.23 -13.61 8.71
C LEU A 56 -11.60 -13.26 8.14
N ASN A 57 -12.00 -13.95 7.08
CA ASN A 57 -13.28 -13.79 6.43
C ASN A 57 -14.08 -15.06 6.68
N TRP A 58 -15.34 -14.93 7.08
CA TRP A 58 -16.27 -16.04 7.16
C TRP A 58 -17.51 -15.71 6.34
N ASN A 59 -17.97 -16.70 5.59
CA ASN A 59 -19.22 -16.65 4.85
C ASN A 59 -19.94 -17.98 5.06
N LYS A 60 -21.26 -17.92 5.26
CA LYS A 60 -22.11 -19.11 5.40
C LYS A 60 -21.97 -20.11 4.26
N ASP A 61 -21.79 -19.65 3.03
CA ASP A 61 -21.75 -20.52 1.85
C ASP A 61 -20.36 -21.11 1.60
N THR A 62 -19.28 -20.36 1.90
CA THR A 62 -17.90 -20.76 1.56
C THR A 62 -17.04 -21.10 2.78
N GLY A 63 -17.52 -20.87 4.00
CA GLY A 63 -16.79 -21.12 5.24
C GLY A 63 -15.81 -20.01 5.62
N SER A 64 -14.78 -20.36 6.40
CA SER A 64 -13.75 -19.43 6.88
C SER A 64 -12.50 -19.44 6.00
N GLU A 65 -11.98 -18.27 5.67
CA GLU A 65 -10.73 -18.06 4.93
C GLU A 65 -9.85 -17.04 5.66
N TYR A 66 -8.57 -17.37 5.85
CA TYR A 66 -7.59 -16.48 6.43
C TYR A 66 -6.63 -15.96 5.36
N ASN A 67 -6.60 -14.64 5.17
CA ASN A 67 -5.75 -13.96 4.22
C ASN A 67 -4.66 -13.20 4.96
N ASN A 68 -3.41 -13.61 4.77
CA ASN A 68 -2.24 -12.90 5.28
C ASN A 68 -1.86 -11.79 4.28
N GLN A 69 -1.93 -10.54 4.71
CA GLN A 69 -1.71 -9.39 3.83
C GLN A 69 -0.22 -9.10 3.64
N ASP A 70 0.48 -8.91 4.76
CA ASP A 70 1.88 -8.56 4.79
C ASP A 70 2.52 -8.90 6.12
N VAL A 71 3.79 -9.29 6.05
CA VAL A 71 4.68 -9.43 7.20
C VAL A 71 6.01 -8.77 6.85
N TYR A 72 6.40 -7.76 7.62
CA TYR A 72 7.69 -7.11 7.39
C TYR A 72 8.34 -6.61 8.66
N LEU A 73 9.67 -6.64 8.62
CA LEU A 73 10.56 -6.08 9.60
C LEU A 73 11.15 -4.79 9.04
N GLN A 74 10.95 -3.67 9.72
CA GLN A 74 11.47 -2.37 9.30
C GLN A 74 12.45 -1.78 10.32
N ARG A 75 13.41 -1.01 9.82
CA ARG A 75 14.36 -0.22 10.60
C ARG A 75 14.66 1.11 9.92
N ASP A 76 14.67 2.16 10.71
CA ASP A 76 15.07 3.49 10.22
C ASP A 76 16.60 3.65 10.32
N ILE A 77 17.19 4.24 9.29
CA ILE A 77 18.60 4.57 9.16
C ILE A 77 18.72 6.09 9.11
N THR A 78 18.84 6.71 10.27
CA THR A 78 18.86 8.18 10.42
C THR A 78 19.99 8.84 9.63
N ALA A 79 21.15 8.20 9.52
CA ALA A 79 22.31 8.72 8.79
C ALA A 79 22.01 8.96 7.30
N LEU A 80 21.18 8.10 6.70
CA LEU A 80 20.77 8.18 5.29
C LEU A 80 19.38 8.79 5.10
N LYS A 81 18.68 9.13 6.20
CA LYS A 81 17.26 9.49 6.21
C LYS A 81 16.43 8.46 5.43
N ALA A 82 16.75 7.20 5.65
CA ALA A 82 16.20 6.08 4.91
C ALA A 82 15.54 5.06 5.83
N GLN A 83 14.61 4.30 5.28
CA GLN A 83 14.03 3.14 5.93
C GLN A 83 14.43 1.89 5.15
N MET A 84 14.84 0.87 5.90
CA MET A 84 15.07 -0.47 5.40
C MET A 84 13.89 -1.36 5.80
N VAL A 85 13.38 -2.13 4.86
CA VAL A 85 12.27 -3.08 5.04
C VAL A 85 12.72 -4.44 4.55
N ILE A 86 12.47 -5.47 5.35
CA ILE A 86 12.74 -6.88 5.04
C ILE A 86 11.42 -7.65 5.19
N GLY A 87 11.02 -8.39 4.17
CA GLY A 87 9.73 -9.08 4.08
C GLY A 87 8.86 -8.49 2.97
N ASP A 88 7.55 -8.49 3.18
CA ASP A 88 6.58 -8.01 2.18
C ASP A 88 6.55 -6.48 2.13
N SER A 89 6.69 -5.91 0.93
CA SER A 89 6.70 -4.47 0.74
C SER A 89 6.17 -4.07 -0.64
N TYR A 90 5.64 -2.85 -0.77
CA TYR A 90 5.14 -2.32 -2.04
C TYR A 90 6.01 -1.18 -2.53
N THR A 91 6.51 -1.24 -3.76
CA THR A 91 7.36 -0.18 -4.35
C THR A 91 6.62 1.16 -4.43
N ARG A 92 7.33 2.29 -4.49
CA ARG A 92 6.67 3.60 -4.61
C ARG A 92 5.91 3.75 -5.94
N GLY A 93 4.63 4.07 -5.84
CA GLY A 93 3.75 4.42 -6.96
C GLY A 93 3.93 5.83 -7.55
N ASP A 94 4.98 6.57 -7.17
CA ASP A 94 5.09 8.02 -7.44
C ASP A 94 5.21 8.38 -8.95
N ALA A 95 5.80 7.50 -9.75
CA ALA A 95 6.11 7.75 -11.16
C ALA A 95 5.77 6.57 -12.08
N PHE A 96 5.68 5.38 -11.48
CA PHE A 96 5.41 4.09 -12.09
C PHE A 96 4.42 3.36 -11.20
N ASP A 97 3.70 2.40 -11.75
CA ASP A 97 2.79 1.57 -10.97
C ASP A 97 3.57 0.83 -9.88
N SER A 98 2.94 0.74 -8.70
CA SER A 98 3.49 0.00 -7.58
C SER A 98 3.34 -1.49 -7.81
N PHE A 99 4.35 -2.27 -7.45
CA PHE A 99 4.22 -3.72 -7.36
C PHE A 99 4.62 -4.20 -5.97
N SER A 100 4.11 -5.38 -5.62
CA SER A 100 4.45 -6.07 -4.38
C SER A 100 5.75 -6.85 -4.54
N LEU A 101 6.61 -6.77 -3.53
CA LEU A 101 7.91 -7.40 -3.47
C LEU A 101 8.12 -8.00 -2.08
N SER A 102 8.40 -9.30 -2.04
CA SER A 102 8.85 -10.01 -0.84
C SER A 102 10.37 -10.11 -0.87
N GLY A 103 11.07 -9.37 -0.02
CA GLY A 103 12.53 -9.33 -0.04
C GLY A 103 13.12 -8.22 0.81
N ILE A 104 14.17 -7.57 0.31
CA ILE A 104 14.84 -6.45 0.97
C ILE A 104 14.64 -5.19 0.14
N ARG A 105 14.23 -4.12 0.82
CA ARG A 105 14.04 -2.82 0.21
C ARG A 105 14.63 -1.73 1.10
N MET A 106 15.19 -0.71 0.48
CA MET A 106 15.64 0.49 1.15
C MET A 106 15.24 1.72 0.35
N TYR A 107 14.70 2.72 1.03
CA TYR A 107 14.27 3.95 0.39
C TYR A 107 14.46 5.14 1.32
N ASN A 108 14.66 6.33 0.77
CA ASN A 108 14.73 7.54 1.60
C ASN A 108 13.33 8.09 1.91
N ASP A 109 13.04 8.39 3.17
CA ASP A 109 11.73 8.83 3.63
C ASP A 109 11.70 10.34 3.91
N ASP A 110 10.89 11.07 3.14
CA ASP A 110 10.74 12.52 3.26
C ASP A 110 10.15 12.95 4.61
N ARG A 111 9.46 12.05 5.32
CA ARG A 111 8.96 12.30 6.69
C ARG A 111 10.10 12.45 7.70
N MET A 112 11.30 11.93 7.40
CA MET A 112 12.49 12.13 8.22
C MET A 112 13.15 13.51 7.98
N LEU A 113 12.62 14.32 7.05
CA LEU A 113 13.07 15.70 6.85
C LEU A 113 12.37 16.66 7.83
N PRO A 114 13.03 17.75 8.26
CA PRO A 114 12.50 18.70 9.25
C PRO A 114 11.18 19.40 8.88
N MET A 115 10.72 19.27 7.63
CA MET A 115 9.50 19.85 7.08
C MET A 115 8.69 18.78 6.31
N GLY A 116 8.71 17.53 6.80
CA GLY A 116 8.10 16.37 6.15
C GLY A 116 6.64 16.59 5.79
N SER A 117 6.28 16.31 4.53
CA SER A 117 4.91 16.42 4.04
C SER A 117 4.02 15.31 4.62
N SER A 118 2.74 15.64 4.84
CA SER A 118 1.73 14.65 5.22
C SER A 118 1.54 13.62 4.11
N ASN A 119 1.36 12.37 4.51
CA ASN A 119 0.84 11.34 3.63
C ASN A 119 -0.56 11.74 3.13
N TYR A 120 -0.85 11.43 1.87
CA TYR A 120 -2.21 11.48 1.35
C TYR A 120 -2.93 10.21 1.77
N ALA A 121 -4.00 10.34 2.56
CA ALA A 121 -4.94 9.26 2.85
C ALA A 121 -6.20 9.53 2.03
N PRO A 122 -6.60 8.65 1.09
CA PRO A 122 -7.78 8.85 0.27
C PRO A 122 -9.00 8.78 1.16
N VAL A 123 -9.93 9.70 0.94
CA VAL A 123 -11.23 9.70 1.59
C VAL A 123 -12.23 9.09 0.62
N ILE A 124 -12.83 7.96 1.01
CA ILE A 124 -13.83 7.28 0.20
C ILE A 124 -15.19 7.86 0.55
N ARG A 125 -15.91 8.35 -0.47
CA ARG A 125 -17.27 8.92 -0.33
C ARG A 125 -18.23 8.16 -1.22
N GLY A 126 -19.42 7.88 -0.69
CA GLY A 126 -20.49 7.21 -1.40
C GLY A 126 -21.86 7.50 -0.77
N VAL A 127 -22.92 6.96 -1.36
CA VAL A 127 -24.30 7.14 -0.87
C VAL A 127 -25.01 5.80 -0.86
N ALA A 128 -25.25 5.19 0.29
CA ALA A 128 -26.03 3.94 0.42
C ALA A 128 -27.53 4.21 0.30
N ASN A 129 -28.25 3.35 -0.44
CA ASN A 129 -29.71 3.46 -0.56
C ASN A 129 -30.43 2.83 0.64
N SER A 130 -29.76 1.87 1.30
CA SER A 130 -30.25 1.12 2.45
C SER A 130 -29.11 0.91 3.46
N ASN A 131 -29.34 0.08 4.49
CA ASN A 131 -28.22 -0.42 5.29
C ASN A 131 -27.34 -1.26 4.36
N ALA A 132 -26.10 -0.83 4.19
CA ALA A 132 -25.21 -1.43 3.21
C ALA A 132 -23.88 -1.85 3.85
N LYS A 133 -23.37 -3.00 3.39
CA LYS A 133 -22.02 -3.46 3.70
C LYS A 133 -21.05 -2.88 2.68
N VAL A 134 -20.07 -2.12 3.16
CA VAL A 134 -19.01 -1.52 2.34
C VAL A 134 -17.74 -2.30 2.55
N THR A 135 -17.25 -2.92 1.48
CA THR A 135 -15.99 -3.68 1.43
C THR A 135 -14.97 -2.93 0.60
N VAL A 136 -13.78 -2.70 1.14
CA VAL A 136 -12.66 -2.06 0.43
C VAL A 136 -11.58 -3.08 0.19
N MET A 137 -11.20 -3.23 -1.08
CA MET A 137 -10.15 -4.13 -1.53
C MET A 137 -8.98 -3.33 -2.12
N GLN A 138 -7.76 -3.79 -1.85
CA GLN A 138 -6.54 -3.26 -2.44
C GLN A 138 -5.65 -4.42 -2.87
N SER A 139 -5.18 -4.41 -4.12
CA SER A 139 -4.29 -5.45 -4.65
C SER A 139 -4.85 -6.88 -4.43
N GLY A 140 -6.14 -7.07 -4.69
CA GLY A 140 -6.82 -8.36 -4.54
C GLY A 140 -7.26 -8.72 -3.12
N ASN A 141 -6.80 -7.99 -2.10
CA ASN A 141 -7.07 -8.32 -0.71
C ASN A 141 -8.08 -7.38 -0.04
N LYS A 142 -8.94 -7.92 0.82
CA LYS A 142 -9.88 -7.14 1.63
C LYS A 142 -9.15 -6.44 2.78
N ILE A 143 -9.03 -5.12 2.71
CA ILE A 143 -8.29 -4.31 3.70
C ILE A 143 -9.20 -3.65 4.74
N TYR A 144 -10.50 -3.56 4.46
CA TYR A 144 -11.49 -2.94 5.34
C TYR A 144 -12.90 -3.41 4.98
N GLU A 145 -13.74 -3.61 5.99
CA GLU A 145 -15.16 -3.90 5.81
C GLU A 145 -15.96 -3.27 6.94
N THR A 146 -16.98 -2.49 6.59
CA THR A 146 -17.86 -1.84 7.57
C THR A 146 -19.29 -1.82 7.08
N THR A 147 -20.22 -1.63 8.00
CA THR A 147 -21.64 -1.47 7.69
C THR A 147 -22.01 0.00 7.84
N VAL A 148 -22.64 0.58 6.83
CA VAL A 148 -23.06 1.98 6.81
C VAL A 148 -24.59 2.10 6.82
N PRO A 149 -25.15 3.13 7.49
CA PRO A 149 -26.57 3.42 7.42
C PRO A 149 -26.97 3.97 6.04
N PRO A 150 -28.28 4.06 5.74
CA PRO A 150 -28.76 4.63 4.49
C PRO A 150 -28.40 6.12 4.43
N GLY A 151 -27.91 6.57 3.28
CA GLY A 151 -27.48 7.95 3.05
C GLY A 151 -25.99 8.06 2.69
N ALA A 152 -25.50 9.29 2.72
CA ALA A 152 -24.09 9.57 2.41
C ALA A 152 -23.18 9.03 3.51
N PHE A 153 -22.09 8.39 3.11
CA PHE A 153 -21.05 7.90 4.01
C PHE A 153 -19.67 8.39 3.59
N GLU A 154 -18.78 8.49 4.57
CA GLU A 154 -17.37 8.83 4.39
C GLU A 154 -16.51 7.82 5.17
N ILE A 155 -15.49 7.27 4.52
CA ILE A 155 -14.46 6.43 5.16
C ILE A 155 -13.12 7.13 4.97
N ASN A 156 -12.48 7.51 6.08
CA ASN A 156 -11.23 8.27 6.12
C ASN A 156 -10.14 7.62 7.00
N ASP A 157 -10.42 6.46 7.60
CA ASP A 157 -9.60 5.72 8.55
C ASP A 157 -8.94 4.47 7.93
N LEU A 158 -8.67 4.51 6.63
CA LEU A 158 -8.08 3.38 5.92
C LEU A 158 -6.58 3.26 6.19
N SER A 159 -6.14 2.04 6.52
CA SER A 159 -4.72 1.73 6.67
C SER A 159 -4.23 0.96 5.45
N THR A 160 -3.96 1.70 4.38
CA THR A 160 -3.55 1.14 3.08
C THR A 160 -2.12 0.58 3.10
N THR A 161 -1.82 -0.31 2.16
CA THR A 161 -0.54 -1.01 2.04
C THR A 161 0.30 -0.36 0.93
N GLY A 162 0.69 0.91 1.11
CA GLY A 162 1.54 1.62 0.15
C GLY A 162 0.79 2.24 -1.03
N TYR A 163 1.43 3.24 -1.66
CA TYR A 163 0.87 4.03 -2.75
C TYR A 163 1.02 3.33 -4.11
N GLY A 164 -0.01 3.42 -4.96
CA GLY A 164 0.10 3.08 -6.39
C GLY A 164 -0.87 2.01 -6.89
N ASN A 165 -1.63 1.36 -6.00
CA ASN A 165 -2.69 0.42 -6.38
C ASN A 165 -4.05 0.99 -6.00
N ASP A 166 -4.96 1.03 -6.96
CA ASP A 166 -6.30 1.56 -6.76
C ASP A 166 -7.09 0.77 -5.70
N LEU A 167 -8.02 1.47 -5.04
CA LEU A 167 -8.93 0.88 -4.07
C LEU A 167 -10.23 0.52 -4.77
N LEU A 168 -10.56 -0.76 -4.78
CA LEU A 168 -11.86 -1.23 -5.25
C LEU A 168 -12.84 -1.21 -4.09
N VAL A 169 -13.87 -0.39 -4.20
CA VAL A 169 -14.92 -0.27 -3.19
C VAL A 169 -16.15 -0.99 -3.71
N THR A 170 -16.66 -1.94 -2.94
CA THR A 170 -17.91 -2.63 -3.23
C THR A 170 -18.91 -2.29 -2.13
N VAL A 171 -20.09 -1.83 -2.52
CA VAL A 171 -21.21 -1.56 -1.63
C VAL A 171 -22.30 -2.58 -1.94
N GLU A 172 -22.59 -3.44 -0.97
CA GLU A 172 -23.65 -4.45 -1.00
C GLU A 172 -24.82 -3.93 -0.16
N GLU A 173 -25.94 -3.64 -0.81
CA GLU A 173 -27.16 -3.12 -0.18
C GLU A 173 -27.95 -4.27 0.49
N ALA A 174 -28.92 -3.93 1.34
CA ALA A 174 -29.71 -4.91 2.09
C ALA A 174 -30.48 -5.90 1.19
N ASP A 175 -30.86 -5.49 -0.03
CA ASP A 175 -31.53 -6.35 -1.01
C ASP A 175 -30.58 -7.30 -1.76
N GLY A 176 -29.28 -7.27 -1.43
CA GLY A 176 -28.24 -8.06 -2.08
C GLY A 176 -27.68 -7.43 -3.36
N SER A 177 -28.20 -6.27 -3.80
CA SER A 177 -27.64 -5.55 -4.93
C SER A 177 -26.24 -5.04 -4.60
N LYS A 178 -25.30 -5.23 -5.56
CA LYS A 178 -23.90 -4.84 -5.41
C LYS A 178 -23.55 -3.78 -6.43
N ARG A 179 -22.83 -2.76 -5.99
CA ARG A 179 -22.21 -1.76 -6.86
C ARG A 179 -20.74 -1.62 -6.48
N SER A 180 -19.89 -1.50 -7.49
CA SER A 180 -18.45 -1.34 -7.27
C SER A 180 -17.94 -0.12 -8.00
N PHE A 181 -17.02 0.60 -7.37
CA PHE A 181 -16.33 1.73 -7.97
C PHE A 181 -14.88 1.76 -7.51
N THR A 182 -14.03 2.30 -8.37
CA THR A 182 -12.58 2.36 -8.13
C THR A 182 -12.19 3.76 -7.67
N VAL A 183 -11.55 3.86 -6.51
CA VAL A 183 -10.94 5.09 -6.01
C VAL A 183 -9.45 5.04 -6.35
N PRO A 184 -8.95 5.93 -7.23
CA PRO A 184 -7.55 5.92 -7.58
C PRO A 184 -6.70 6.25 -6.36
N PHE A 185 -5.76 5.37 -6.04
CA PHE A 185 -4.82 5.56 -4.93
C PHE A 185 -3.38 5.69 -5.45
N SER A 186 -3.26 6.48 -6.51
CA SER A 186 -2.00 7.03 -6.97
C SER A 186 -1.66 8.27 -6.14
N SER A 187 -0.40 8.38 -5.70
CA SER A 187 0.07 9.62 -5.12
C SER A 187 0.13 10.65 -6.25
N VAL A 188 -0.48 11.82 -6.07
CA VAL A 188 -0.11 12.97 -6.91
C VAL A 188 1.37 13.19 -6.63
N THR A 189 2.23 13.02 -7.63
CA THR A 189 3.68 13.12 -7.49
C THR A 189 4.06 14.47 -6.91
N GLN A 190 4.19 14.55 -5.58
CA GLN A 190 4.46 15.80 -4.88
C GLN A 190 5.74 16.40 -5.48
N MET A 191 5.69 17.71 -5.79
CA MET A 191 6.87 18.45 -6.20
C MET A 191 7.97 18.19 -5.17
N LEU A 192 9.09 17.60 -5.61
CA LEU A 192 10.31 17.65 -4.81
C LEU A 192 10.74 19.10 -4.70
N ARG A 193 11.16 19.50 -3.51
CA ARG A 193 11.79 20.81 -3.32
C ARG A 193 13.11 20.84 -4.09
N PRO A 194 13.55 22.01 -4.59
CA PRO A 194 14.87 22.15 -5.19
C PRO A 194 15.97 21.58 -4.26
N GLY A 195 16.84 20.73 -4.82
CA GLY A 195 17.90 20.04 -4.08
C GLY A 195 17.47 18.77 -3.33
N ALA A 196 16.17 18.41 -3.34
CA ALA A 196 15.72 17.14 -2.79
C ALA A 196 15.90 16.00 -3.81
N THR A 197 16.31 14.85 -3.30
CA THR A 197 16.46 13.60 -4.06
C THR A 197 15.59 12.53 -3.45
N ARG A 198 14.99 11.69 -4.28
CA ARG A 198 14.30 10.46 -3.86
C ARG A 198 14.93 9.27 -4.55
N TRP A 199 15.09 8.19 -3.79
CA TRP A 199 15.57 6.91 -4.28
C TRP A 199 14.85 5.77 -3.57
N ASP A 200 14.61 4.69 -4.31
CA ASP A 200 13.94 3.49 -3.84
C ASP A 200 14.60 2.30 -4.54
N ILE A 201 15.24 1.44 -3.76
CA ILE A 201 15.94 0.26 -4.26
C ILE A 201 15.41 -0.98 -3.56
N GLY A 202 15.27 -2.07 -4.30
CA GLY A 202 14.83 -3.32 -3.71
C GLY A 202 15.22 -4.52 -4.53
N VAL A 203 15.32 -5.65 -3.85
CA VAL A 203 15.58 -6.96 -4.44
C VAL A 203 14.73 -7.98 -3.73
N GLY A 204 14.11 -8.89 -4.47
CA GLY A 204 13.22 -9.88 -3.89
C GLY A 204 12.42 -10.59 -4.95
N GLU A 205 11.37 -11.25 -4.50
CA GLU A 205 10.44 -11.97 -5.34
C GLU A 205 9.19 -11.12 -5.59
N LEU A 206 8.72 -11.07 -6.84
CA LEU A 206 7.44 -10.42 -7.13
C LEU A 206 6.30 -11.26 -6.53
N ASN A 207 5.49 -10.63 -5.70
CA ASN A 207 4.33 -11.25 -5.09
C ASN A 207 3.07 -10.82 -5.85
N ASP A 208 2.76 -11.53 -6.93
CA ASP A 208 1.59 -11.28 -7.78
C ASP A 208 0.92 -12.61 -8.08
N ASP A 209 -0.30 -12.78 -7.56
CA ASP A 209 -1.09 -14.01 -7.71
C ASP A 209 -1.50 -14.29 -9.17
N SER A 210 -1.36 -13.31 -10.07
CA SER A 210 -1.59 -13.48 -11.50
C SER A 210 -0.40 -14.09 -12.25
N LEU A 211 0.78 -14.16 -11.63
CA LEU A 211 1.97 -14.73 -12.23
C LEU A 211 2.11 -16.21 -11.88
N HIS A 212 2.29 -17.06 -12.90
CA HIS A 212 2.53 -18.49 -12.71
C HIS A 212 3.86 -18.77 -11.99
N ASP A 213 4.89 -17.98 -12.30
CA ASP A 213 6.18 -17.99 -11.62
C ASP A 213 6.29 -16.75 -10.76
N LYS A 214 6.94 -16.86 -9.60
CA LYS A 214 7.29 -15.72 -8.77
C LYS A 214 8.74 -15.31 -9.06
N PRO A 215 8.98 -14.43 -10.05
CA PRO A 215 10.34 -14.14 -10.48
C PRO A 215 11.08 -13.33 -9.43
N GLN A 216 12.37 -13.65 -9.26
CA GLN A 216 13.29 -12.78 -8.56
C GLN A 216 13.58 -11.55 -9.42
N VAL A 217 13.41 -10.37 -8.82
CA VAL A 217 13.64 -9.08 -9.45
C VAL A 217 14.49 -8.18 -8.56
N GLY A 218 15.34 -7.40 -9.20
CA GLY A 218 15.98 -6.22 -8.60
C GLY A 218 15.41 -4.97 -9.25
N TYR A 219 15.13 -3.92 -8.47
CA TYR A 219 14.80 -2.62 -9.03
C TYR A 219 15.53 -1.49 -8.32
N ALA A 220 15.75 -0.43 -9.08
CA ALA A 220 16.24 0.83 -8.56
C ALA A 220 15.49 1.97 -9.23
N GLN A 221 14.95 2.88 -8.43
CA GLN A 221 14.27 4.07 -8.86
C GLN A 221 14.96 5.29 -8.28
N PHE A 222 15.20 6.28 -9.13
CA PHE A 222 15.74 7.57 -8.75
C PHE A 222 14.88 8.70 -9.29
N LEU A 223 14.61 9.68 -8.44
CA LEU A 223 13.95 10.92 -8.77
C LEU A 223 14.84 12.07 -8.32
N LEU A 224 15.26 12.86 -9.31
CA LEU A 224 16.19 13.97 -9.17
C LEU A 224 15.50 15.27 -9.59
N TRP A 225 15.75 16.35 -8.84
CA TRP A 225 15.46 17.71 -9.29
C TRP A 225 16.62 18.20 -10.17
N PRO A 226 16.43 18.45 -11.48
CA PRO A 226 17.50 19.02 -12.30
C PRO A 226 17.65 20.53 -12.03
N GLU A 227 18.91 20.96 -12.02
CA GLU A 227 19.30 22.31 -11.59
C GLU A 227 18.99 23.40 -12.63
N GLN A 228 18.76 23.05 -13.91
CA GLN A 228 18.71 24.02 -15.01
C GLN A 228 17.49 23.95 -15.94
N HIS A 229 16.50 23.10 -15.68
CA HIS A 229 15.30 23.02 -16.54
C HIS A 229 14.03 22.65 -15.79
N LEU A 230 12.88 23.13 -16.29
CA LEU A 230 11.51 22.91 -15.79
C LEU A 230 11.01 21.45 -15.84
N TYR A 231 11.83 20.49 -16.28
CA TYR A 231 11.44 19.08 -16.44
C TYR A 231 11.93 18.21 -15.27
N ARG A 232 11.23 17.10 -14.98
CA ARG A 232 11.63 16.12 -13.96
C ARG A 232 12.18 14.87 -14.63
N LEU A 233 13.23 14.27 -14.09
CA LEU A 233 13.79 13.02 -14.63
C LEU A 233 13.49 11.86 -13.68
N TYR A 234 12.70 10.90 -14.15
CA TYR A 234 12.47 9.64 -13.45
C TYR A 234 13.21 8.53 -14.17
N ARG A 235 13.93 7.70 -13.43
CA ARG A 235 14.56 6.49 -13.96
C ARG A 235 14.17 5.30 -13.11
N ARG A 236 13.72 4.21 -13.74
CA ARG A 236 13.55 2.90 -13.09
C ARG A 236 14.28 1.85 -13.90
N ALA A 237 15.16 1.11 -13.24
CA ALA A 237 15.71 -0.13 -13.76
C ALA A 237 14.98 -1.30 -13.09
N ILE A 238 14.58 -2.29 -13.87
CA ILE A 238 14.10 -3.58 -13.35
C ILE A 238 14.95 -4.66 -14.00
N TYR A 239 15.60 -5.47 -13.17
CA TYR A 239 16.41 -6.60 -13.56
C TYR A 239 15.67 -7.90 -13.21
N ARG A 240 15.53 -8.76 -14.20
CA ARG A 240 15.16 -10.18 -14.09
C ARG A 240 16.30 -10.97 -14.72
N TYR A 241 16.58 -12.19 -14.26
CA TYR A 241 17.70 -13.04 -14.72
C TYR A 241 17.97 -13.06 -16.24
N GLU A 242 16.98 -12.82 -17.10
CA GLU A 242 17.11 -12.78 -18.58
C GLU A 242 16.88 -11.39 -19.22
N PHE A 243 16.44 -10.38 -18.47
CA PHE A 243 16.02 -9.10 -19.03
C PHE A 243 16.40 -7.92 -18.12
N LEU A 244 16.91 -6.87 -18.76
CA LEU A 244 17.10 -5.58 -18.13
C LEU A 244 16.20 -4.55 -18.82
N CYS A 245 15.27 -3.98 -18.05
CA CYS A 245 14.36 -2.94 -18.52
C CYS A 245 14.74 -1.61 -17.89
N TRP A 246 14.90 -0.57 -18.71
CA TRP A 246 15.07 0.80 -18.23
C TRP A 246 13.92 1.66 -18.75
N VAL A 247 13.28 2.37 -17.82
CA VAL A 247 12.23 3.34 -18.16
C VAL A 247 12.67 4.71 -17.72
N ILE A 248 12.60 5.66 -18.65
CA ILE A 248 12.84 7.08 -18.38
C ILE A 248 11.54 7.83 -18.65
N ARG A 249 11.09 8.58 -17.65
CA ARG A 249 9.96 9.53 -17.79
C ARG A 249 10.47 10.95 -17.61
N SER A 250 10.07 11.83 -18.52
CA SER A 250 10.36 13.27 -18.44
C SER A 250 9.08 14.06 -18.71
N GLY A 251 8.50 14.69 -17.67
CA GLY A 251 7.19 15.33 -17.80
C GLY A 251 6.09 14.34 -18.23
N ASN A 252 5.41 14.64 -19.34
CA ASN A 252 4.39 13.77 -19.96
C ASN A 252 4.96 12.80 -21.01
N GLU A 253 6.27 12.81 -21.29
CA GLU A 253 6.89 11.90 -22.23
C GLU A 253 7.42 10.63 -21.56
N HIS A 254 7.18 9.50 -22.21
CA HIS A 254 7.59 8.17 -21.76
C HIS A 254 8.50 7.51 -22.81
N ARG A 255 9.68 7.03 -22.41
CA ARG A 255 10.53 6.17 -23.25
C ARG A 255 10.86 4.88 -22.52
N TYR A 256 10.65 3.76 -23.21
CA TYR A 256 10.87 2.41 -22.71
C TYR A 256 11.96 1.74 -23.54
N TRP A 257 12.89 1.07 -22.87
CA TRP A 257 13.92 0.26 -23.51
C TRP A 257 14.01 -1.09 -22.79
N ARG A 258 13.83 -2.18 -23.54
CA ARG A 258 13.98 -3.55 -23.05
C ARG A 258 15.18 -4.18 -23.74
N ILE A 259 16.16 -4.62 -22.96
CA ILE A 259 17.33 -5.34 -23.44
C ILE A 259 17.23 -6.78 -22.92
N ARG A 260 17.34 -7.75 -23.83
CA ARG A 260 17.53 -9.17 -23.48
C ARG A 260 19.02 -9.37 -23.24
N LEU A 261 19.39 -9.88 -22.08
CA LEU A 261 20.78 -10.16 -21.71
C LEU A 261 21.24 -11.50 -22.29
#